data_AF-A0A6A3DTU8-F1
#
_entry.id   AF-A0A6A3DTU8-F1
#
_cell.length_a   1.000
_cell.length_b   1.000
_cell.length_c   1.000
_cell.angle_alpha   90.00
_cell.angle_beta   90.00
_cell.angle_gamma   90.00
#
_symmetry.space_group_name_H-M   'P 1'
#
loop_
_entity.id
_entity.type
_entity.pdbx_description
1 polymer ?
#
loop_
_entity_poly.entity_id
_entity_poly.type
_entity_poly.pdbx_seq_one_letter_code
_entity_poly.pdbx_strand_id
1 'polypeptide(L)'
;MVFTYKPYVNASALEDFNEKASLSTRIRWLEKFQSMAVQGGWSDKMRIYEMKLKLPSSARDWRYNLDEEVRHSWKRFLKAFKEKYCKAKTSDSERYYSMTQKKTEAPLEFFYRLNRVADKAGINFRKSSKERERHFKVFMKKLLDSSLRSTLQGQHLHSLEDLEFVLKQYEEMHQDDDYETPPPRR
;
A
#
# COMPACT_ATOMS: atom_id res chain seq x y z
N MET A 1 -22.77 -33.58 23.95
CA MET A 1 -21.80 -32.70 23.25
C MET A 1 -22.28 -32.50 21.83
N VAL A 2 -22.53 -31.26 21.39
CA VAL A 2 -22.83 -30.96 19.98
C VAL A 2 -21.50 -30.83 19.25
N PHE A 3 -21.15 -31.79 18.40
CA PHE A 3 -20.04 -31.66 17.48
C PHE A 3 -20.46 -30.71 16.36
N THR A 4 -20.10 -29.44 16.45
CA THR A 4 -20.19 -28.50 15.33
C THR A 4 -19.12 -28.86 14.31
N TYR A 5 -19.52 -29.62 13.29
CA TYR A 5 -18.68 -29.91 12.13
C TYR A 5 -18.42 -28.60 11.38
N LYS A 6 -17.20 -28.07 11.45
CA LYS A 6 -16.78 -26.96 10.58
C LYS A 6 -16.39 -27.56 9.23
N PRO A 7 -17.07 -27.21 8.12
CA PRO A 7 -16.68 -27.70 6.82
C PRO A 7 -15.25 -27.25 6.52
N TYR A 8 -14.45 -28.18 5.99
CA TYR A 8 -13.09 -27.91 5.57
C TYR A 8 -13.08 -26.84 4.47
N VAL A 9 -12.40 -25.73 4.73
CA VAL A 9 -12.14 -24.68 3.74
C VAL A 9 -10.74 -24.92 3.21
N ASN A 10 -10.57 -25.14 1.91
CA ASN A 10 -9.25 -25.21 1.25
C ASN A 10 -8.90 -23.88 0.58
N ALA A 11 -7.67 -23.75 0.07
CA ALA A 11 -7.28 -22.58 -0.72
C ALA A 11 -7.83 -22.60 -2.16
N SER A 12 -8.68 -23.55 -2.57
CA SER A 12 -9.03 -23.73 -4.00
C SER A 12 -9.59 -22.48 -4.67
N ALA A 13 -10.39 -21.70 -3.95
CA ALA A 13 -10.98 -20.44 -4.41
C ALA A 13 -9.97 -19.28 -4.57
N LEU A 14 -8.74 -19.44 -4.06
CA LEU A 14 -7.66 -18.48 -4.24
C LEU A 14 -6.88 -18.83 -5.52
N GLU A 15 -6.65 -17.85 -6.38
CA GLU A 15 -5.75 -18.01 -7.52
C GLU A 15 -4.32 -18.41 -7.09
N ASP A 16 -3.54 -18.98 -8.00
CA ASP A 16 -2.14 -19.28 -7.73
C ASP A 16 -1.32 -18.01 -7.52
N PHE A 17 -0.27 -18.12 -6.71
CA PHE A 17 0.59 -16.99 -6.41
C PHE A 17 1.37 -16.55 -7.65
N ASN A 18 1.26 -15.28 -8.03
CA ASN A 18 2.05 -14.72 -9.12
C ASN A 18 3.22 -13.87 -8.57
N GLU A 19 4.43 -14.41 -8.63
CA GLU A 19 5.64 -13.73 -8.14
C GLU A 19 6.02 -12.49 -8.97
N LYS A 20 5.54 -12.38 -10.20
CA LYS A 20 5.78 -11.24 -11.12
C LYS A 20 4.72 -10.14 -10.97
N ALA A 21 3.65 -10.38 -10.21
CA ALA A 21 2.60 -9.39 -9.99
C ALA A 21 3.13 -8.19 -9.18
N SER A 22 2.37 -7.09 -9.23
CA SER A 22 2.68 -5.89 -8.45
C SER A 22 2.84 -6.22 -6.97
N LEU A 23 3.66 -5.46 -6.24
CA LEU A 23 3.85 -5.67 -4.80
C LEU A 23 2.52 -5.66 -4.02
N SER A 24 1.61 -4.74 -4.36
CA SER A 24 0.27 -4.67 -3.74
C SER A 24 -0.57 -5.90 -4.03
N THR A 25 -0.50 -6.44 -5.25
CA THR A 25 -1.20 -7.68 -5.62
C THR A 25 -0.66 -8.85 -4.80
N ARG A 26 0.66 -8.97 -4.68
CA ARG A 26 1.32 -10.04 -3.90
C ARG A 26 0.99 -9.96 -2.41
N ILE A 27 0.96 -8.75 -1.83
CA ILE A 27 0.56 -8.53 -0.43
C ILE A 27 -0.92 -8.93 -0.24
N ARG A 28 -1.82 -8.43 -1.10
CA ARG A 28 -3.25 -8.73 -1.03
C ARG A 28 -3.54 -10.22 -1.15
N TRP A 29 -2.82 -10.91 -2.03
CA TRP A 29 -2.90 -12.36 -2.17
C TRP A 29 -2.56 -13.07 -0.85
N LEU A 30 -1.47 -12.67 -0.20
CA LEU A 30 -1.03 -13.24 1.08
C LEU A 30 -2.00 -12.92 2.23
N GLU A 31 -2.62 -11.74 2.23
CA GLU A 31 -3.67 -11.37 3.18
C GLU A 31 -4.91 -12.26 3.00
N LYS A 32 -5.37 -12.48 1.77
CA LYS A 32 -6.47 -13.40 1.47
C LYS A 32 -6.17 -14.81 1.92
N PHE A 33 -4.97 -15.33 1.60
CA PHE A 33 -4.53 -16.66 2.04
C PHE A 33 -4.57 -16.81 3.57
N GLN A 34 -4.01 -15.83 4.30
CA GLN A 34 -4.01 -15.85 5.77
C GLN A 34 -5.44 -15.76 6.34
N SER A 35 -6.31 -14.95 5.73
CA SER A 35 -7.71 -14.85 6.14
C SER A 35 -8.44 -16.19 5.98
N MET A 36 -8.28 -16.85 4.84
CA MET A 36 -8.84 -18.20 4.61
C MET A 36 -8.31 -19.21 5.63
N ALA A 37 -7.02 -19.15 5.95
CA ALA A 37 -6.42 -20.02 6.95
C ALA A 37 -6.97 -19.80 8.36
N VAL A 38 -7.29 -18.55 8.72
CA VAL A 38 -7.93 -18.21 10.00
C VAL A 38 -9.38 -18.69 10.01
N GLN A 39 -10.15 -18.38 8.97
CA GLN A 39 -11.56 -18.78 8.85
C GLN A 39 -11.73 -20.31 8.84
N GLY A 40 -10.85 -21.01 8.12
CA GLY A 40 -10.82 -22.48 8.05
C GLY A 40 -10.19 -23.16 9.26
N GLY A 41 -9.69 -22.42 10.25
CA GLY A 41 -9.06 -22.98 11.44
C GLY A 41 -7.82 -23.83 11.14
N TRP A 42 -7.03 -23.45 10.13
CA TRP A 42 -5.90 -24.24 9.67
C TRP A 42 -4.76 -24.31 10.69
N SER A 43 -4.24 -25.52 10.91
CA SER A 43 -2.98 -25.72 11.61
C SER A 43 -1.79 -25.19 10.78
N ASP A 44 -0.65 -24.96 11.43
CA ASP A 44 0.56 -24.51 10.73
C ASP A 44 1.02 -25.49 9.64
N LYS A 45 0.88 -26.81 9.88
CA LYS A 45 1.15 -27.85 8.88
C LYS A 45 0.24 -27.69 7.65
N MET A 46 -1.04 -27.39 7.89
CA MET A 46 -2.01 -27.17 6.82
C MET A 46 -1.68 -25.90 6.02
N ARG A 47 -1.34 -24.80 6.70
CA ARG A 47 -0.91 -23.56 6.05
C ARG A 47 0.29 -23.76 5.13
N ILE A 48 1.27 -24.55 5.57
CA ILE A 48 2.45 -24.87 4.75
C ILE A 48 2.05 -25.71 3.52
N TYR A 49 1.18 -26.70 3.71
CA TYR A 49 0.70 -27.56 2.63
C TYR A 49 -0.09 -26.78 1.57
N GLU A 50 -1.12 -26.04 1.99
CA GLU A 50 -1.96 -25.23 1.11
C GLU A 50 -1.15 -24.15 0.39
N MET A 51 -0.21 -23.51 1.09
CA MET A 51 0.70 -22.55 0.45
C MET A 51 1.49 -23.22 -0.65
N LYS A 52 2.12 -24.37 -0.38
CA LYS A 52 2.93 -25.09 -1.38
C LYS A 52 2.13 -25.40 -2.65
N LEU A 53 0.84 -25.75 -2.53
CA LEU A 53 -0.04 -26.01 -3.67
C LEU A 53 -0.26 -24.77 -4.53
N LYS A 54 -0.34 -23.59 -3.91
CA LYS A 54 -0.57 -22.32 -4.60
C LYS A 54 0.69 -21.65 -5.13
N LEU A 55 1.88 -22.15 -4.80
CA LEU A 55 3.12 -21.59 -5.31
C LEU A 55 3.41 -22.09 -6.72
N PRO A 56 3.84 -21.21 -7.65
CA PRO A 56 4.35 -21.62 -8.95
C PRO A 56 5.68 -22.37 -8.80
N SER A 57 6.14 -23.06 -9.86
CA SER A 57 7.34 -23.91 -9.81
C SER A 57 8.57 -23.17 -9.27
N SER A 58 8.87 -21.98 -9.77
CA SER A 58 10.01 -21.16 -9.32
C SER A 58 9.99 -20.85 -7.81
N ALA A 59 8.80 -20.56 -7.25
CA ALA A 59 8.64 -20.30 -5.83
C ALA A 59 8.71 -21.60 -4.99
N ARG A 60 8.27 -22.74 -5.53
CA ARG A 60 8.48 -24.05 -4.90
C ARG A 60 9.96 -24.43 -4.88
N ASP A 61 10.68 -24.20 -5.97
CA ASP A 61 12.13 -24.44 -6.08
C ASP A 61 12.89 -23.56 -5.08
N TRP A 62 12.57 -22.27 -5.00
CA TRP A 62 13.11 -21.40 -3.95
C TRP A 62 12.83 -21.95 -2.55
N ARG A 63 11.59 -22.40 -2.27
CA ARG A 63 11.25 -23.00 -0.98
C ARG A 63 12.10 -24.23 -0.69
N TYR A 64 12.40 -25.08 -1.67
CA TYR A 64 13.23 -26.28 -1.49
C TYR A 64 14.66 -25.96 -1.07
N ASN A 65 15.18 -24.78 -1.46
CA ASN A 65 16.50 -24.28 -1.09
C ASN A 65 16.57 -23.69 0.33
N LEU A 66 15.45 -23.56 1.05
CA LEU A 66 15.45 -23.14 2.45
C LEU A 66 15.78 -24.30 3.39
N ASP A 67 16.38 -23.99 4.54
CA ASP A 67 16.61 -24.95 5.61
C ASP A 67 15.33 -25.67 6.01
N GLU A 68 15.45 -26.94 6.39
CA GLU A 68 14.31 -27.79 6.72
C GLU A 68 13.46 -27.20 7.86
N GLU A 69 14.09 -26.63 8.88
CA GLU A 69 13.40 -26.01 10.01
C GLU A 69 12.60 -24.76 9.59
N VAL A 70 13.06 -24.04 8.57
CA VAL A 70 12.34 -22.90 8.00
C VAL A 70 11.16 -23.40 7.20
N ARG A 71 11.34 -24.44 6.38
CA ARG A 71 10.29 -25.02 5.52
C ARG A 71 9.09 -25.57 6.30
N HIS A 72 9.32 -26.08 7.52
CA HIS A 72 8.30 -26.75 8.34
C HIS A 72 7.73 -25.89 9.48
N SER A 73 8.29 -24.71 9.74
CA SER A 73 7.73 -23.74 10.68
C SER A 73 6.96 -22.65 9.93
N TRP A 74 5.64 -22.58 10.10
CA TRP A 74 4.81 -21.58 9.42
C TRP A 74 5.31 -20.16 9.71
N LYS A 75 5.66 -19.86 10.96
CA LYS A 75 6.20 -18.55 11.37
C LYS A 75 7.49 -18.19 10.62
N ARG A 76 8.46 -19.10 10.56
CA ARG A 76 9.75 -18.86 9.88
C ARG A 76 9.58 -18.80 8.37
N PHE A 77 8.81 -19.73 7.80
CA PHE A 77 8.49 -19.74 6.37
C PHE A 77 7.77 -18.46 5.94
N LEU A 78 6.75 -18.02 6.66
CA LEU A 78 6.00 -16.80 6.36
C LEU A 78 6.89 -15.56 6.40
N LYS A 79 7.83 -15.49 7.35
CA LYS A 79 8.82 -14.41 7.42
C LYS A 79 9.70 -14.38 6.16
N ALA A 80 10.32 -15.52 5.81
CA ALA A 80 11.15 -15.64 4.61
C ALA A 80 10.37 -15.32 3.32
N PHE A 81 9.12 -15.79 3.24
CA PHE A 81 8.23 -15.51 2.11
C PHE A 81 7.94 -14.01 1.97
N LYS A 82 7.58 -13.35 3.08
CA LYS A 82 7.33 -11.90 3.11
C LYS A 82 8.59 -11.12 2.70
N GLU A 83 9.76 -11.52 3.18
CA GLU A 83 11.03 -10.87 2.84
C GLU A 83 11.37 -10.98 1.36
N LYS A 84 11.18 -12.15 0.75
CA LYS A 84 11.48 -12.36 -0.68
C LYS A 84 10.44 -11.74 -1.61
N TYR A 85 9.16 -11.94 -1.30
CA TYR A 85 8.07 -11.70 -2.25
C TYR A 85 7.12 -10.57 -1.86
N CYS A 86 7.15 -10.09 -0.61
CA CYS A 86 6.25 -9.03 -0.14
C CYS A 86 6.99 -7.81 0.42
N LYS A 87 8.31 -7.73 0.27
CA LYS A 87 9.12 -6.56 0.64
C LYS A 87 9.30 -5.66 -0.58
N ALA A 88 9.17 -4.35 -0.37
CA ALA A 88 9.54 -3.38 -1.38
C ALA A 88 11.05 -3.45 -1.63
N LYS A 89 11.48 -3.34 -2.89
CA LYS A 89 12.90 -3.25 -3.25
C LYS A 89 13.52 -1.93 -2.79
N THR A 90 12.72 -0.87 -2.81
CA THR A 90 13.11 0.46 -2.35
C THR A 90 12.79 0.61 -0.86
N SER A 91 13.64 1.34 -0.14
CA SER A 91 13.37 1.68 1.25
C SER A 91 12.19 2.64 1.37
N ASP A 92 11.52 2.66 2.54
CA ASP A 92 10.42 3.61 2.74
C ASP A 92 10.91 5.07 2.67
N SER A 93 12.14 5.36 3.11
CA SER A 93 12.78 6.68 2.98
C SER A 93 13.02 7.06 1.50
N GLU A 94 13.59 6.15 0.71
CA GLU A 94 13.80 6.37 -0.72
C GLU A 94 12.46 6.58 -1.45
N ARG A 95 11.44 5.80 -1.08
CA ARG A 95 10.09 5.96 -1.62
C ARG A 95 9.50 7.32 -1.27
N TYR A 96 9.72 7.82 -0.06
CA TYR A 96 9.26 9.15 0.36
C TYR A 96 9.87 10.26 -0.51
N TYR A 97 11.20 10.27 -0.70
CA TYR A 97 11.86 11.35 -1.43
C TYR A 97 11.69 11.26 -2.97
N SER A 98 11.49 10.07 -3.51
CA SER A 98 11.28 9.85 -4.95
C SER A 98 9.84 10.09 -5.40
N MET A 99 8.87 9.92 -4.51
CA MET A 99 7.44 10.02 -4.80
C MET A 99 7.04 11.37 -5.43
N THR A 100 6.26 11.33 -6.51
CA THR A 100 5.66 12.48 -7.20
C THR A 100 4.14 12.32 -7.29
N GLN A 101 3.41 13.41 -7.50
CA GLN A 101 1.98 13.36 -7.83
C GLN A 101 1.79 12.68 -9.19
N LYS A 102 0.76 11.82 -9.29
CA LYS A 102 0.40 11.19 -10.58
C LYS A 102 -0.50 12.12 -11.38
N LYS A 103 -0.47 12.03 -12.71
CA LYS A 103 -1.29 12.88 -13.60
C LYS A 103 -2.80 12.79 -13.35
N THR A 104 -3.28 11.62 -12.91
CA THR A 104 -4.71 11.35 -12.65
C THR A 104 -5.08 11.46 -11.18
N GLU A 105 -4.17 11.94 -10.32
CA GLU A 105 -4.36 11.97 -8.88
C GLU A 105 -4.58 13.41 -8.43
N ALA A 106 -5.70 13.66 -7.76
CA ALA A 106 -6.01 14.95 -7.19
C ALA A 106 -4.95 15.36 -6.13
N PRO A 107 -4.65 16.66 -5.97
CA PRO A 107 -3.68 17.15 -4.98
C PRO A 107 -3.90 16.61 -3.56
N LEU A 108 -5.14 16.49 -3.11
CA LEU A 108 -5.51 15.99 -1.79
C LEU A 108 -5.22 14.49 -1.66
N GLU A 109 -5.56 13.69 -2.67
CA GLU A 109 -5.21 12.26 -2.71
C GLU A 109 -3.69 12.05 -2.69
N PHE A 110 -2.94 12.91 -3.40
CA PHE A 110 -1.49 12.91 -3.34
C PHE A 110 -0.96 13.23 -1.94
N PHE A 111 -1.55 14.22 -1.26
CA PHE A 111 -1.19 14.60 0.11
C PHE A 111 -1.37 13.42 1.08
N TYR A 112 -2.53 12.75 1.05
CA TYR A 112 -2.79 11.57 1.88
C TYR A 112 -1.82 10.42 1.58
N ARG A 113 -1.54 10.18 0.30
CA ARG A 113 -0.58 9.15 -0.10
C ARG A 113 0.83 9.46 0.40
N LEU A 114 1.26 10.73 0.34
CA LEU A 114 2.57 11.17 0.82
C LEU A 114 2.68 11.06 2.35
N ASN A 115 1.66 11.47 3.09
CA ASN A 115 1.57 11.32 4.56
C ASN A 115 1.78 9.85 4.97
N ARG A 116 1.09 8.92 4.31
CA ARG A 116 1.22 7.48 4.59
C ARG A 116 2.63 6.95 4.34
N VAL A 117 3.34 7.48 3.35
CA VAL A 117 4.72 7.03 3.04
C VAL A 117 5.72 7.66 4.01
N ALA A 118 5.50 8.91 4.42
CA ALA A 118 6.30 9.56 5.45
C ALA A 118 6.22 8.82 6.80
N ASP A 119 5.03 8.33 7.18
CA ASP A 119 4.84 7.50 8.36
C ASP A 119 5.66 6.21 8.32
N LYS A 120 5.63 5.51 7.18
CA LYS A 120 6.42 4.29 6.99
C LYS A 120 7.93 4.57 7.00
N ALA A 121 8.33 5.75 6.54
CA ALA A 121 9.72 6.21 6.58
C ALA A 121 10.14 6.70 7.98
N GLY A 122 9.24 6.73 8.97
CA GLY A 122 9.53 7.18 10.33
C GLY A 122 9.68 8.70 10.48
N ILE A 123 9.14 9.48 9.55
CA ILE A 123 9.19 10.95 9.59
C ILE A 123 8.15 11.45 10.59
N ASN A 124 8.58 12.21 11.60
CA ASN A 124 7.70 12.62 12.69
C ASN A 124 6.99 13.97 12.41
N PHE A 125 6.46 14.13 11.20
CA PHE A 125 5.81 15.35 10.72
C PHE A 125 4.53 15.73 11.49
N ARG A 126 3.89 14.77 12.18
CA ARG A 126 2.74 15.06 13.06
C ARG A 126 3.13 15.73 14.36
N LYS A 127 4.26 15.38 14.98
CA LYS A 127 4.65 15.90 16.30
C LYS A 127 5.72 16.99 16.23
N SER A 128 6.55 17.01 15.18
CA SER A 128 7.65 17.96 15.01
C SER A 128 7.30 19.03 14.00
N SER A 129 7.17 20.29 14.45
CA SER A 129 6.91 21.43 13.56
C SER A 129 7.99 21.55 12.47
N LYS A 130 9.25 21.31 12.82
CA LYS A 130 10.39 21.35 11.89
C LYS A 130 10.28 20.29 10.79
N GLU A 131 9.84 19.09 11.13
CA GLU A 131 9.65 18.02 10.15
C GLU A 131 8.38 18.22 9.34
N ARG A 132 7.33 18.78 9.95
CA ARG A 132 6.09 19.18 9.27
C ARG A 132 6.36 20.20 8.17
N GLU A 133 7.11 21.25 8.47
CA GLU A 133 7.47 22.28 7.50
C GLU A 133 8.28 21.70 6.34
N ARG A 134 9.25 20.81 6.63
CA ARG A 134 9.99 20.09 5.58
C ARG A 134 9.09 19.19 4.76
N HIS A 135 8.14 18.52 5.40
CA HIS A 135 7.18 17.65 4.72
C HIS A 135 6.29 18.44 3.76
N PHE A 136 5.82 19.63 4.15
CA PHE A 136 5.08 20.54 3.28
C PHE A 136 5.93 21.01 2.09
N LYS A 137 7.21 21.31 2.31
CA LYS A 137 8.14 21.63 1.21
C LYS A 137 8.31 20.46 0.24
N VAL A 138 8.37 19.22 0.74
CA VAL A 138 8.41 18.03 -0.12
C VAL A 138 7.11 17.89 -0.91
N PHE A 139 5.95 18.02 -0.26
CA PHE A 139 4.65 17.97 -0.92
C PHE A 139 4.55 19.01 -2.05
N MET A 140 4.80 20.28 -1.73
CA MET A 140 4.76 21.38 -2.71
C MET A 140 5.73 21.16 -3.87
N LYS A 141 6.96 20.69 -3.61
CA LYS A 141 7.93 20.41 -4.68
C LYS A 141 7.45 19.33 -5.67
N LYS A 142 6.57 18.44 -5.23
CA LYS A 142 6.14 17.24 -5.97
C LYS A 142 4.75 17.34 -6.59
N LEU A 143 4.05 18.45 -6.36
CA LEU A 143 2.81 18.81 -7.05
C LEU A 143 3.06 19.08 -8.53
N LEU A 144 2.11 18.69 -9.37
CA LEU A 144 2.10 18.95 -10.80
C LEU A 144 1.63 20.38 -11.10
N ASP A 145 0.61 20.85 -10.39
CA ASP A 145 0.06 22.19 -10.62
C ASP A 145 1.01 23.28 -10.07
N SER A 146 1.51 24.16 -10.94
CA SER A 146 2.40 25.26 -10.55
C SER A 146 1.69 26.44 -9.89
N SER A 147 0.41 26.66 -10.21
CA SER A 147 -0.40 27.72 -9.60
C SER A 147 -0.69 27.39 -8.15
N LEU A 148 -1.16 26.16 -7.86
CA LEU A 148 -1.39 25.68 -6.50
C LEU A 148 -0.10 25.70 -5.68
N ARG A 149 1.03 25.29 -6.28
CA ARG A 149 2.34 25.38 -5.63
C ARG A 149 2.67 26.81 -5.18
N SER A 150 2.40 27.80 -6.03
CA SER A 150 2.67 29.20 -5.72
C SER A 150 1.73 29.73 -4.64
N THR A 151 0.45 29.38 -4.70
CA THR A 151 -0.54 29.72 -3.67
C THR A 151 -0.15 29.17 -2.31
N LEU A 152 0.24 27.89 -2.23
CA LEU A 152 0.65 27.25 -0.98
C LEU A 152 1.95 27.83 -0.40
N GLN A 153 2.88 28.31 -1.24
CA GLN A 153 4.10 28.97 -0.78
C GLN A 153 3.84 30.32 -0.11
N GLY A 154 2.78 31.03 -0.52
CA GLY A 154 2.36 32.29 0.10
C GLY A 154 1.53 32.10 1.38
N GLN A 155 1.09 30.89 1.69
CA GLN A 155 0.25 30.59 2.85
C GLN A 155 1.08 30.16 4.07
N HIS A 156 0.65 30.59 5.25
CA HIS A 156 1.28 30.18 6.50
C HIS A 156 0.59 28.92 7.07
N LEU A 157 1.04 27.75 6.63
CA LEU A 157 0.47 26.45 7.03
C LEU A 157 1.06 25.97 8.36
N HIS A 158 0.27 25.96 9.43
CA HIS A 158 0.72 25.54 10.77
C HIS A 158 0.42 24.06 11.04
N SER A 159 -0.64 23.53 10.45
CA SER A 159 -1.17 22.20 10.74
C SER A 159 -1.41 21.38 9.47
N LEU A 160 -1.66 20.07 9.63
CA LEU A 160 -2.04 19.23 8.48
C LEU A 160 -3.44 19.58 8.01
N GLU A 161 -4.29 19.97 8.96
CA GLU A 161 -5.66 20.38 8.78
C GLU A 161 -5.76 21.67 7.95
N ASP A 162 -4.84 22.63 8.15
CA ASP A 162 -4.77 23.86 7.35
C ASP A 162 -4.51 23.53 5.87
N LEU A 163 -3.51 22.68 5.62
CA LEU A 163 -3.16 22.28 4.26
C LEU A 163 -4.30 21.46 3.64
N GLU A 164 -4.89 20.53 4.38
CA GLU A 164 -6.04 19.76 3.93
C GLU A 164 -7.23 20.66 3.55
N PHE A 165 -7.52 21.67 4.37
CA PHE A 165 -8.58 22.65 4.09
C PHE A 165 -8.33 23.41 2.78
N VAL A 166 -7.12 23.94 2.59
CA VAL A 166 -6.76 24.67 1.36
C VAL A 166 -6.86 23.77 0.12
N LEU A 167 -6.43 22.51 0.23
CA LEU A 167 -6.52 21.55 -0.87
C LEU A 167 -7.98 21.22 -1.23
N LYS A 168 -8.87 21.06 -0.24
CA LYS A 168 -10.30 20.85 -0.50
C LYS A 168 -10.92 22.03 -1.22
N GLN A 169 -10.66 23.26 -0.75
CA GLN A 169 -11.16 24.48 -1.40
C GLN A 169 -10.66 24.60 -2.84
N TYR A 170 -9.38 24.29 -3.08
CA TYR A 170 -8.81 24.29 -4.43
C TYR A 170 -9.50 23.27 -5.34
N GLU A 171 -9.73 22.04 -4.86
CA GLU A 171 -10.41 21.00 -5.64
C GLU A 171 -11.88 21.31 -5.92
N GLU A 172 -12.60 21.92 -4.96
CA GLU A 172 -13.98 22.38 -5.14
C GLU A 172 -14.07 23.45 -6.24
N MET A 173 -13.18 24.46 -6.22
CA MET A 173 -13.18 25.52 -7.24
C MET A 173 -12.88 25.00 -8.65
N HIS A 174 -12.08 23.95 -8.79
CA HIS A 174 -11.67 23.41 -10.09
C HIS A 174 -12.56 22.25 -10.57
N GLN A 175 -13.57 21.85 -9.78
CA GLN A 175 -14.60 20.92 -10.23
C GLN A 175 -15.65 21.61 -11.09
N ASP A 176 -15.96 22.89 -10.84
CA ASP A 176 -17.00 23.63 -11.57
C ASP A 176 -16.60 23.95 -13.02
N ASP A 177 -15.30 24.13 -13.31
CA ASP A 177 -14.79 24.42 -14.66
C ASP A 177 -14.98 23.24 -15.65
N ASP A 178 -15.05 22.00 -15.17
CA ASP A 178 -15.23 20.80 -16.01
C ASP A 178 -16.70 20.62 -16.47
N TYR A 179 -17.65 21.33 -15.84
CA TYR A 179 -19.08 21.30 -16.19
C TYR A 179 -19.53 22.43 -17.11
N GLU A 180 -18.74 23.50 -17.28
CA GLU A 180 -19.17 24.67 -18.06
C GLU A 180 -18.90 24.59 -19.58
N THR A 181 -18.30 23.51 -20.10
CA THR A 181 -18.12 23.40 -21.56
C THR A 181 -19.40 22.86 -22.21
N PRO A 182 -20.20 23.68 -22.94
CA PRO A 182 -21.38 23.18 -23.62
C PRO A 182 -20.92 22.30 -24.79
N PRO A 183 -21.59 21.17 -25.07
CA PRO A 183 -21.25 20.37 -26.23
C PRO A 183 -21.37 21.21 -27.52
N PRO A 184 -20.44 21.05 -28.49
CA PRO A 184 -20.50 21.79 -29.73
C PRO A 184 -21.85 21.53 -30.42
N ARG A 185 -22.58 22.61 -30.73
CA ARG A 185 -23.84 22.54 -31.44
C ARG A 185 -23.57 21.91 -32.82
N ARG A 186 -24.21 20.75 -33.06
CA ARG A 186 -24.26 20.10 -34.38
C ARG A 186 -25.16 20.87 -35.33
#